data_AF-A0A1H7S7S3-F1
#
_entry.id   AF-A0A1H7S7S3-F1
#
_cell.length_a   1.000
_cell.length_b   1.000
_cell.length_c   1.000
_cell.angle_alpha   90.00
_cell.angle_beta   90.00
_cell.angle_gamma   90.00
#
_symmetry.space_group_name_H-M   'P 1'
#
loop_
_entity.id
_entity.type
_entity.pdbx_description
1 polymer ?
#
loop_
_entity_poly.entity_id
_entity_poly.type
_entity_poly.pdbx_seq_one_letter_code
_entity_poly.pdbx_strand_id
1 'polypeptide(L)'
;MTWRWTVISKDHMINDEIRAKEVRLVGAEGEQIGITPIREALQMAIDLNLDLVNVAPQAKPPVCRIMDYGKFRYEQQKKDKEARKNQKIVDIKEVWFRSNIEEHDYQTKLRNVVKFLKEGDKVKCSVRYRGREIAHAAIGQRILERVKVEVAELCTIERQPKLEGRSMIMILAPKA
;
A
#
# COMPACT_ATOMS: atom_id res chain seq x y z
N MET A 1 -13.04 19.59 9.03
CA MET A 1 -12.96 18.43 8.12
C MET A 1 -12.23 17.30 8.82
N THR A 2 -12.97 16.47 9.54
CA THR A 2 -12.47 15.33 10.30
C THR A 2 -12.33 14.13 9.37
N TRP A 3 -11.09 13.74 9.09
CA TRP A 3 -10.77 12.54 8.32
C TRP A 3 -11.08 11.31 9.18
N ARG A 4 -12.26 10.73 8.98
CA ARG A 4 -12.68 9.48 9.58
C ARG A 4 -11.99 8.35 8.81
N TRP A 5 -10.90 7.82 9.37
CA TRP A 5 -10.26 6.60 8.89
C TRP A 5 -11.22 5.44 9.11
N THR A 6 -12.06 5.14 8.12
CA THR A 6 -12.83 3.89 8.10
C THR A 6 -11.87 2.77 7.70
N VAL A 7 -11.01 2.34 8.63
CA VAL A 7 -10.49 0.98 8.56
C VAL A 7 -11.72 0.11 8.77
N ILE A 8 -12.31 -0.38 7.69
CA ILE A 8 -13.34 -1.41 7.73
C ILE A 8 -12.61 -2.65 8.23
N SER A 9 -12.41 -2.73 9.54
CA SER A 9 -12.46 -4.02 10.20
C SER A 9 -13.78 -4.62 9.75
N LYS A 10 -13.74 -5.63 8.87
CA LYS A 10 -14.89 -6.51 8.70
C LYS A 10 -15.07 -7.16 10.06
N ASP A 11 -15.87 -6.54 10.92
CA ASP A 11 -16.36 -7.21 12.10
C ASP A 11 -17.28 -8.31 11.59
N HIS A 12 -16.97 -9.53 12.01
CA HIS A 12 -17.79 -10.67 11.70
C HIS A 12 -18.92 -10.68 12.73
N MET A 13 -20.14 -10.98 12.30
CA MET A 13 -21.24 -11.19 13.22
C MET A 13 -20.96 -12.47 14.01
N ILE A 14 -21.06 -12.40 15.34
CA ILE A 14 -20.80 -13.54 16.22
C ILE A 14 -22.05 -13.92 17.02
N ASN A 15 -22.21 -15.21 17.30
CA ASN A 15 -23.22 -15.76 18.19
C ASN A 15 -24.62 -15.16 17.94
N ASP A 16 -25.20 -14.46 18.93
CA ASP A 16 -26.53 -13.87 18.89
C ASP A 16 -26.69 -12.71 17.90
N GLU A 17 -25.60 -12.16 17.36
CA GLU A 17 -25.64 -11.15 16.32
C GLU A 17 -26.12 -11.73 14.98
N ILE A 18 -26.00 -13.04 14.79
CA ILE A 18 -26.40 -13.74 13.57
C ILE A 18 -27.92 -13.88 13.53
N ARG A 19 -28.57 -13.15 12.63
CA ARG A 19 -30.04 -13.11 12.49
C ARG A 19 -30.61 -14.13 11.49
N ALA A 20 -29.76 -14.95 10.87
CA ALA A 20 -30.20 -15.95 9.90
C ALA A 20 -30.94 -17.10 10.59
N LYS A 21 -31.95 -17.69 9.92
CA LYS A 21 -32.68 -18.86 10.44
C LYS A 21 -31.87 -20.15 10.28
N GLU A 22 -31.17 -20.27 9.17
CA GLU A 22 -30.32 -21.40 8.80
C GLU A 22 -28.96 -20.88 8.33
N VAL A 23 -27.93 -21.66 8.62
CA VAL A 23 -26.55 -21.34 8.26
C VAL A 23 -25.88 -22.56 7.67
N ARG A 24 -24.93 -22.36 6.75
CA ARG A 24 -24.00 -23.39 6.34
C ARG A 24 -22.89 -23.46 7.39
N LEU A 25 -22.88 -24.52 8.18
CA LEU A 25 -22.01 -24.69 9.32
C LEU A 25 -20.71 -25.41 8.95
N VAL A 26 -19.61 -24.86 9.45
CA VAL A 26 -18.27 -25.45 9.45
C VAL A 26 -17.85 -25.65 10.91
N GLY A 27 -17.45 -26.86 11.28
CA GLY A 27 -17.00 -27.17 12.63
C GLY A 27 -15.60 -26.61 12.94
N ALA A 28 -15.14 -26.82 14.17
CA ALA A 28 -13.90 -26.24 14.69
C ALA A 28 -12.64 -26.70 13.95
N GLU A 29 -12.61 -27.97 13.55
CA GLU A 29 -11.50 -28.59 12.80
C GLU A 29 -11.63 -28.41 11.27
N GLY A 30 -12.60 -27.62 10.81
CA GLY A 30 -12.83 -27.36 9.38
C GLY A 30 -13.74 -28.37 8.68
N GLU A 31 -14.35 -29.28 9.42
CA GLU A 31 -15.37 -30.21 8.91
C GLU A 31 -16.61 -29.47 8.39
N GLN A 32 -17.17 -29.93 7.27
CA GLN A 32 -18.40 -29.37 6.72
C GLN A 32 -19.61 -30.12 7.28
N ILE A 33 -20.29 -29.52 8.26
CA ILE A 33 -21.47 -30.11 8.90
C ILE A 33 -22.70 -30.00 7.97
N GLY A 34 -22.75 -28.94 7.15
CA GLY A 34 -23.80 -28.74 6.15
C GLY A 34 -24.73 -27.59 6.51
N ILE A 35 -25.99 -27.65 6.09
CA ILE A 35 -26.98 -26.60 6.41
C ILE A 35 -27.67 -27.00 7.71
N THR A 36 -27.56 -26.12 8.70
CA THR A 36 -28.01 -26.36 10.08
C THR A 36 -28.85 -25.17 10.57
N PRO A 37 -29.91 -25.39 11.36
CA PRO A 37 -30.62 -24.32 12.04
C PRO A 37 -29.67 -23.52 12.96
N ILE A 38 -29.83 -22.21 13.02
CA ILE A 38 -28.94 -21.35 13.81
C ILE A 38 -28.87 -21.74 15.29
N ARG A 39 -29.99 -22.21 15.86
CA ARG A 39 -30.07 -22.65 17.26
C ARG A 39 -29.18 -23.84 17.56
N GLU A 40 -29.14 -24.81 16.65
CA GLU A 40 -28.32 -26.00 16.79
C GLU A 40 -26.84 -25.64 16.60
N ALA A 41 -26.53 -24.78 15.63
CA ALA A 41 -25.16 -24.26 15.44
C ALA A 41 -24.65 -23.47 16.66
N LEU A 42 -25.50 -22.68 17.31
CA LEU A 42 -25.16 -21.97 18.55
C LEU A 42 -24.92 -22.95 19.69
N GLN A 43 -25.76 -23.98 19.83
CA GLN A 43 -25.59 -25.00 20.86
C GLN A 43 -24.26 -25.74 20.69
N MET A 44 -23.93 -26.17 19.46
CA MET A 44 -22.64 -26.82 19.17
C MET A 44 -21.44 -25.93 19.53
N ALA A 45 -21.53 -24.62 19.28
CA ALA A 45 -20.48 -23.68 19.66
C ALA A 45 -20.34 -23.58 21.19
N ILE A 46 -21.46 -23.50 21.93
CA ILE A 46 -21.49 -23.49 23.39
C ILE A 46 -20.91 -24.78 23.98
N ASP A 47 -21.30 -25.94 23.46
CA ASP A 47 -20.83 -27.25 23.93
C ASP A 47 -19.31 -27.40 23.80
N LEU A 48 -18.73 -26.75 22.78
CA LEU A 48 -17.29 -26.71 22.55
C LEU A 48 -16.57 -25.54 23.26
N ASN A 49 -17.30 -24.68 23.97
CA ASN A 49 -16.80 -23.42 24.53
C ASN A 49 -16.12 -22.51 23.49
N LEU A 50 -16.68 -22.46 22.27
CA LEU A 50 -16.20 -21.66 21.15
C LEU A 50 -17.30 -20.69 20.68
N ASP A 51 -16.96 -19.79 19.76
CA ASP A 51 -17.91 -18.85 19.16
C ASP A 51 -18.40 -19.35 17.80
N LEU A 52 -19.67 -19.08 17.50
CA LEU A 52 -20.20 -19.19 16.16
C LEU A 52 -19.93 -17.89 15.40
N VAL A 53 -19.03 -17.91 14.42
CA VAL A 53 -18.59 -16.73 13.68
C VAL A 53 -19.09 -16.76 12.24
N ASN A 54 -19.79 -15.73 11.80
CA ASN A 54 -20.24 -15.61 10.42
C ASN A 54 -19.12 -15.13 9.48
N VAL A 55 -18.48 -16.06 8.79
CA VAL A 55 -17.34 -15.81 7.89
C VAL A 55 -17.76 -15.33 6.50
N ALA A 56 -18.99 -15.64 6.06
CA ALA A 56 -19.51 -15.20 4.77
C ALA A 56 -20.99 -14.81 4.87
N PRO A 57 -21.30 -13.56 5.30
CA PRO A 57 -22.67 -13.10 5.46
C PRO A 57 -23.43 -12.96 4.13
N GLN A 58 -22.70 -12.81 3.01
CA GLN A 58 -23.28 -12.62 1.68
C GLN A 58 -23.75 -13.93 1.03
N ALA A 59 -23.38 -15.09 1.58
CA ALA A 59 -23.76 -16.39 1.05
C ALA A 59 -25.22 -16.73 1.39
N LYS A 60 -25.85 -17.58 0.56
CA LYS A 60 -27.21 -18.11 0.80
C LYS A 60 -27.18 -19.64 0.87
N PRO A 61 -27.39 -20.27 2.04
CA PRO A 61 -27.42 -19.67 3.39
C PRO A 61 -26.04 -19.11 3.81
N PRO A 62 -25.98 -18.17 4.79
CA PRO A 62 -24.74 -17.60 5.29
C PRO A 62 -23.79 -18.68 5.81
N VAL A 63 -22.48 -18.50 5.63
CA VAL A 63 -21.49 -19.48 6.10
C VAL A 63 -21.01 -19.08 7.49
N CYS A 64 -21.22 -19.95 8.46
CA CYS A 64 -20.77 -19.79 9.83
C CYS A 64 -19.76 -20.87 10.19
N ARG A 65 -18.73 -20.51 10.94
CA ARG A 65 -17.71 -21.43 11.43
C ARG A 65 -17.62 -21.33 12.95
N ILE A 66 -17.55 -22.48 13.60
CA ILE A 66 -17.27 -22.56 15.04
C ILE A 66 -15.77 -22.34 15.25
N MET A 67 -15.36 -21.31 15.98
CA MET A 67 -13.95 -21.03 16.27
C MET A 67 -13.80 -20.10 17.47
N ASP A 68 -12.59 -20.00 18.03
CA ASP A 68 -12.24 -18.94 18.98
C ASP A 68 -12.10 -17.60 18.24
N TYR A 69 -13.07 -16.70 18.42
CA TYR A 69 -13.07 -15.41 17.72
C TYR A 69 -11.91 -14.52 18.17
N GLY A 70 -11.56 -14.55 19.47
CA GLY A 70 -10.47 -13.75 20.02
C GLY A 70 -9.12 -14.13 19.40
N LYS A 71 -8.82 -15.42 19.35
CA LYS A 71 -7.60 -15.96 18.72
C LYS A 71 -7.59 -15.67 17.22
N PHE A 72 -8.71 -15.89 16.53
CA PHE A 72 -8.84 -15.59 15.10
C PHE A 72 -8.54 -14.12 14.80
N ARG A 73 -9.11 -13.19 15.58
CA ARG A 73 -8.87 -11.75 15.44
C ARG A 73 -7.43 -11.37 15.70
N TYR A 74 -6.77 -12.01 16.67
CA TYR A 74 -5.35 -11.79 16.94
C TYR A 74 -4.48 -12.27 15.77
N GLU A 75 -4.70 -13.48 15.26
CA GLU A 75 -3.94 -14.03 14.14
C GLU A 75 -4.15 -13.23 12.85
N GLN A 76 -5.37 -12.80 12.56
CA GLN A 76 -5.68 -11.95 11.41
C GLN A 76 -4.95 -10.61 11.53
N GLN A 77 -4.99 -9.96 12.70
CA GLN A 77 -4.25 -8.72 12.93
C GLN A 77 -2.73 -8.90 12.81
N LYS A 78 -2.20 -10.04 13.28
CA LYS A 78 -0.77 -10.36 13.16
C LYS A 78 -0.37 -10.52 11.69
N LYS A 79 -1.13 -11.29 10.91
CA LYS A 79 -0.94 -11.47 9.47
C LYS A 79 -1.05 -10.14 8.72
N ASP A 80 -2.05 -9.32 9.02
CA ASP A 80 -2.23 -8.02 8.39
C ASP A 80 -1.06 -7.06 8.72
N LYS A 81 -0.54 -7.10 9.96
CA LYS A 81 0.65 -6.33 10.35
C LYS A 81 1.91 -6.81 9.64
N GLU A 82 2.11 -8.12 9.54
CA GLU A 82 3.25 -8.70 8.82
C GLU A 82 3.18 -8.37 7.32
N ALA A 83 1.99 -8.51 6.71
CA ALA A 83 1.77 -8.14 5.31
C ALA A 83 2.04 -6.65 5.06
N ARG A 84 1.58 -5.76 5.94
CA ARG A 84 1.87 -4.32 5.86
C ARG A 84 3.36 -3.99 6.03
N LYS A 85 4.08 -4.71 6.91
CA LYS A 85 5.53 -4.54 7.06
C LYS A 85 6.30 -5.00 5.83
N ASN A 86 5.84 -6.07 5.18
CA ASN A 86 6.49 -6.63 4.00
C ASN A 86 6.12 -5.90 2.71
N GLN A 87 5.09 -5.06 2.72
CA GLN A 87 4.82 -4.14 1.62
C GLN A 87 5.94 -3.10 1.54
N LYS A 88 6.81 -3.25 0.54
CA LYS A 88 7.80 -2.24 0.20
C LYS A 88 7.05 -0.97 -0.24
N ILE A 89 7.00 0.02 0.65
CA ILE A 89 6.44 1.34 0.32
C ILE A 89 7.43 1.99 -0.64
N VAL A 90 7.01 2.12 -1.91
CA VAL A 90 7.78 2.87 -2.91
C VAL A 90 7.53 4.35 -2.64
N ASP A 91 8.51 5.02 -2.04
CA ASP A 91 8.44 6.45 -1.80
C ASP A 91 8.87 7.23 -3.04
N ILE A 92 8.44 8.49 -3.13
CA ILE A 92 8.99 9.46 -4.09
C ILE A 92 10.00 10.33 -3.34
N LYS A 93 11.30 10.12 -3.59
CA LYS A 93 12.37 10.97 -3.06
C LYS A 93 12.60 12.16 -3.99
N GLU A 94 12.69 13.37 -3.44
CA GLU A 94 12.96 14.57 -4.23
C GLU A 94 14.44 14.96 -4.22
N VAL A 95 15.01 15.21 -5.39
CA VAL A 95 16.38 15.70 -5.54
C VAL A 95 16.37 17.03 -6.28
N TRP A 96 16.84 18.07 -5.59
CA TRP A 96 16.88 19.44 -6.12
C TRP A 96 18.25 19.77 -6.70
N PHE A 97 18.25 20.23 -7.95
CA PHE A 97 19.39 20.74 -8.68
C PHE A 97 19.30 22.26 -8.81
N ARG A 98 20.45 22.94 -8.76
CA ARG A 98 20.54 24.38 -9.04
C ARG A 98 20.75 24.61 -10.53
N SER A 99 20.29 25.75 -11.04
CA SER A 99 20.50 26.17 -12.43
C SER A 99 21.98 26.42 -12.75
N ASN A 100 22.77 26.81 -11.76
CA ASN A 100 24.21 27.08 -11.83
C ASN A 100 25.05 26.02 -11.10
N ILE A 101 24.63 24.75 -11.12
CA ILE A 101 25.32 23.67 -10.41
C ILE A 101 26.73 23.42 -10.95
N GLU A 102 27.69 23.28 -10.06
CA GLU A 102 29.07 22.89 -10.38
C GLU A 102 29.19 21.36 -10.51
N GLU A 103 30.21 20.90 -11.23
CA GLU A 103 30.39 19.47 -11.53
C GLU A 103 30.47 18.60 -10.26
N HIS A 104 31.17 19.05 -9.22
CA HIS A 104 31.29 18.28 -7.97
C HIS A 104 29.96 18.12 -7.23
N ASP A 105 29.14 19.18 -7.15
CA ASP A 105 27.81 19.12 -6.53
C ASP A 105 26.86 18.29 -7.39
N TYR A 106 26.92 18.42 -8.71
CA TYR A 106 26.15 17.59 -9.65
C TYR A 106 26.40 16.10 -9.42
N GLN A 107 27.66 15.67 -9.37
CA GLN A 107 28.03 14.28 -9.12
C GLN A 107 27.55 13.78 -7.76
N THR A 108 27.53 14.64 -6.74
CA THR A 108 27.00 14.30 -5.43
C THR A 108 25.48 14.11 -5.45
N LYS A 109 24.74 14.97 -6.16
CA LYS A 109 23.30 14.80 -6.35
C LYS A 109 22.98 13.56 -7.18
N LEU A 110 23.74 13.29 -8.23
CA LEU A 110 23.58 12.10 -9.07
C LEU A 110 23.77 10.81 -8.27
N ARG A 111 24.81 10.74 -7.41
CA ARG A 111 25.01 9.59 -6.51
C ARG A 111 23.80 9.34 -5.61
N ASN A 112 23.14 10.39 -5.12
CA ASN A 112 21.90 10.24 -4.35
C ASN A 112 20.75 9.73 -5.21
N VAL A 113 20.58 10.23 -6.44
CA VAL A 113 19.58 9.71 -7.40
C VAL A 113 19.80 8.21 -7.63
N VAL A 114 21.03 7.80 -7.92
CA VAL A 114 21.40 6.39 -8.12
C VAL A 114 21.11 5.55 -6.87
N LYS A 115 21.45 6.07 -5.69
CA LYS A 115 21.18 5.38 -4.42
C LYS A 115 19.68 5.12 -4.23
N PHE A 116 18.84 6.13 -4.39
CA PHE A 116 17.39 6.00 -4.23
C PHE A 116 16.77 5.05 -5.27
N LEU A 117 17.23 5.11 -6.52
CA LEU A 117 16.79 4.16 -7.56
C LEU A 117 17.17 2.72 -7.21
N LYS A 118 18.38 2.48 -6.68
CA LYS A 118 18.81 1.14 -6.24
C LYS A 118 18.04 0.65 -5.01
N GLU A 119 17.63 1.55 -4.13
CA GLU A 119 16.74 1.25 -3.00
C GLU A 119 15.32 0.90 -3.48
N GLY A 120 14.98 1.20 -4.74
CA GLY A 120 13.69 0.92 -5.37
C GLY A 120 12.66 2.03 -5.16
N ASP A 121 13.10 3.23 -4.81
CA ASP A 121 12.27 4.42 -4.71
C ASP A 121 12.19 5.15 -6.05
N LYS A 122 11.06 5.82 -6.28
CA LYS A 122 10.94 6.78 -7.38
C LYS A 122 11.70 8.05 -7.02
N VAL A 123 12.29 8.69 -8.01
CA VAL A 123 13.05 9.93 -7.80
C VAL A 123 12.46 11.06 -8.63
N LYS A 124 12.08 12.13 -7.96
CA LYS A 124 11.65 13.38 -8.58
C LYS A 124 12.83 14.36 -8.62
N CYS A 125 13.45 14.47 -9.78
CA CYS A 125 14.52 15.43 -10.03
C CYS A 125 13.90 16.78 -10.39
N SER A 126 14.26 17.83 -9.65
CA SER A 126 13.70 19.17 -9.85
C SER A 126 14.79 20.23 -9.96
N VAL A 127 14.70 21.10 -10.96
CA VAL A 127 15.52 22.31 -11.08
C VAL A 127 14.63 23.51 -10.74
N ARG A 128 15.02 24.31 -9.74
CA ARG A 128 14.24 25.49 -9.32
C ARG A 128 14.81 26.75 -9.98
N TYR A 129 13.93 27.58 -10.56
CA TYR A 129 14.31 28.87 -11.14
C TYR A 129 13.94 30.04 -10.22
N ARG A 130 14.86 30.99 -10.03
CA ARG A 130 14.63 32.22 -9.26
C ARG A 130 14.41 33.41 -10.20
N GLY A 131 13.47 34.30 -9.86
CA GLY A 131 13.22 35.53 -10.63
C GLY A 131 12.95 35.32 -12.12
N ARG A 132 13.77 35.95 -12.98
CA ARG A 132 13.70 35.91 -14.45
C ARG A 132 14.43 34.71 -15.07
N GLU A 133 15.01 33.81 -14.27
CA GLU A 133 15.76 32.64 -14.74
C GLU A 133 14.90 31.62 -15.51
N ILE A 134 13.58 31.73 -15.45
CA ILE A 134 12.66 30.91 -16.25
C ILE A 134 12.94 31.08 -17.76
N ALA A 135 13.43 32.25 -18.18
CA ALA A 135 13.87 32.48 -19.56
C ALA A 135 15.01 31.53 -19.99
N HIS A 136 15.75 30.96 -19.04
CA HIS A 136 16.80 29.98 -19.26
C HIS A 136 16.35 28.54 -18.96
N ALA A 137 15.10 28.19 -19.29
CA ALA A 137 14.58 26.83 -19.16
C ALA A 137 15.46 25.76 -19.84
N ALA A 138 16.14 26.13 -20.94
CA ALA A 138 17.09 25.28 -21.65
C ALA A 138 18.28 24.81 -20.79
N ILE A 139 18.64 25.53 -19.72
CA ILE A 139 19.71 25.13 -18.80
C ILE A 139 19.24 23.97 -17.91
N GLY A 140 18.07 24.10 -17.27
CA GLY A 140 17.55 23.01 -16.45
C GLY A 140 17.17 21.78 -17.28
N GLN A 141 16.74 21.97 -18.53
CA GLN A 141 16.50 20.86 -19.45
C GLN A 141 17.78 20.09 -19.73
N ARG A 142 18.89 20.79 -20.01
CA ARG A 142 20.21 20.15 -20.20
C ARG A 142 20.68 19.38 -18.96
N ILE A 143 20.48 19.94 -17.76
CA ILE A 143 20.85 19.25 -16.51
C ILE A 143 20.05 17.96 -16.35
N LEU A 144 18.73 18.00 -16.52
CA LEU A 144 17.88 16.82 -16.34
C LEU A 144 18.07 15.79 -17.46
N GLU A 145 18.32 16.23 -18.70
CA GLU A 145 18.66 15.32 -19.81
C GLU A 145 19.99 14.61 -19.56
N ARG A 146 20.98 15.31 -18.98
CA ARG A 146 22.24 14.70 -18.57
C ARG A 146 22.02 13.63 -17.49
N VAL A 147 21.22 13.93 -16.46
CA VAL A 147 20.86 12.94 -15.42
C VAL A 147 20.20 11.72 -16.06
N LYS A 148 19.24 11.93 -16.97
CA LYS A 148 18.54 10.88 -17.68
C LYS A 148 19.48 9.93 -18.42
N VAL A 149 20.50 10.45 -19.10
CA VAL A 149 21.50 9.63 -19.79
C VAL A 149 22.33 8.82 -18.79
N GLU A 150 22.81 9.46 -17.72
CA GLU A 150 23.68 8.81 -16.73
C GLU A 150 22.96 7.72 -15.90
N VAL A 151 21.64 7.80 -15.75
CA VAL A 151 20.84 6.79 -15.03
C VAL A 151 19.98 5.91 -15.93
N ALA A 152 20.16 5.98 -17.25
CA ALA A 152 19.34 5.27 -18.23
C ALA A 152 19.31 3.74 -18.03
N GLU A 153 20.40 3.17 -17.50
CA GLU A 153 20.48 1.74 -17.22
C GLU A 153 19.63 1.33 -16.02
N LEU A 154 19.51 2.19 -15.01
CA LEU A 154 18.89 1.88 -13.71
C LEU A 154 17.39 2.22 -13.62
N CYS A 155 16.87 3.06 -14.51
CA CYS A 155 15.52 3.61 -14.39
C CYS A 155 14.77 3.71 -15.72
N THR A 156 13.45 3.78 -15.61
CA THR A 156 12.55 4.22 -16.68
C THR A 156 12.04 5.62 -16.40
N ILE A 157 11.84 6.42 -17.44
CA ILE A 157 11.34 7.78 -17.31
C ILE A 157 9.82 7.72 -17.24
N GLU A 158 9.27 7.96 -16.05
CA GLU A 158 7.82 8.05 -15.85
C GLU A 158 7.29 9.42 -16.32
N ARG A 159 8.07 10.48 -16.09
CA ARG A 159 7.74 11.84 -16.55
C ARG A 159 8.97 12.53 -17.12
N GLN A 160 8.90 12.88 -18.41
CA GLN A 160 9.95 13.65 -19.09
C GLN A 160 10.13 15.04 -18.44
N PRO A 161 11.32 15.67 -18.58
CA PRO A 161 11.57 17.02 -18.08
C PRO A 161 10.52 18.02 -18.59
N LYS A 162 9.70 18.55 -17.68
CA LYS A 162 8.66 19.52 -18.01
C LYS A 162 8.69 20.69 -17.04
N LEU A 163 8.43 21.88 -17.56
CA LEU A 163 8.29 23.08 -16.73
C LEU A 163 6.93 23.07 -16.03
N GLU A 164 6.95 23.19 -14.71
CA GLU A 164 5.79 23.31 -13.83
C GLU A 164 5.97 24.52 -12.93
N GLY A 165 5.26 25.60 -13.27
CA GLY A 165 5.37 26.89 -12.58
C GLY A 165 6.80 27.44 -12.64
N ARG A 166 7.50 27.43 -11.50
CA ARG A 166 8.87 27.96 -11.36
C ARG A 166 9.94 26.87 -11.26
N SER A 167 9.60 25.63 -11.58
CA SER A 167 10.54 24.51 -11.52
C SER A 167 10.42 23.65 -12.76
N MET A 168 11.52 23.06 -13.20
CA MET A 168 11.50 21.98 -14.18
C MET A 168 11.62 20.65 -13.45
N ILE A 169 10.73 19.70 -13.76
CA ILE A 169 10.58 18.46 -13.01
C ILE A 169 10.68 17.28 -13.97
N MET A 170 11.39 16.24 -13.54
CA MET A 170 11.48 14.92 -14.16
C MET A 170 11.24 13.86 -13.10
N ILE A 171 10.49 12.80 -13.42
CA ILE A 171 10.25 11.67 -12.51
C ILE A 171 10.84 10.41 -13.11
N LEU A 172 11.68 9.76 -12.33
CA LEU A 172 12.37 8.52 -12.65
C LEU A 172 11.78 7.40 -11.78
N ALA A 173 11.45 6.29 -12.41
CA ALA A 173 11.03 5.07 -11.73
C ALA A 173 12.13 4.01 -11.86
N PRO A 174 12.49 3.31 -10.78
CA PRO A 174 13.52 2.27 -10.86
C PRO A 174 13.06 1.14 -11.78
N LYS A 175 13.98 0.58 -12.57
CA LYS A 175 13.71 -0.68 -13.27
C LYS A 175 13.61 -1.78 -12.22
N ALA A 176 12.51 -2.53 -12.26
CA ALA A 176 12.24 -3.64 -11.35
C ALA A 176 13.32 -4.73 -11.46
#